data_AF-A0A3N5IHC6-F1
#
_entry.id   AF-A0A3N5IHC6-F1
#
_cell.length_a   1.000
_cell.length_b   1.000
_cell.length_c   1.000
_cell.angle_alpha   90.00
_cell.angle_beta   90.00
_cell.angle_gamma   90.00
#
_symmetry.space_group_name_H-M   'P 1'
#
loop_
_entity.id
_entity.type
_entity.pdbx_description
1 polymer ?
#
loop_
_entity_poly.entity_id
_entity_poly.type
_entity_poly.pdbx_seq_one_letter_code
_entity_poly.pdbx_strand_id
1 'polypeptide(L)'
;TVSRVTTNKYVHTPQGIFELKFFFNGSLPGPDGEGVASESVKEKIRQFVAREDHRRPLSDQEITEMLLREKIHIARRTVAKYREILGILPSSKRKHPEFGPGGTHERSSGPGHSPEEESIIQSEEGL
;
A
#
# COMPACT_ATOMS: atom_id res chain seq x y z
N THR A 1 2.28 39.73 -12.69
CA THR A 1 1.64 38.44 -12.36
C THR A 1 2.54 37.65 -11.45
N VAL A 2 1.97 36.90 -10.50
CA VAL A 2 2.74 36.10 -9.52
C VAL A 2 3.74 35.17 -10.21
N SER A 3 3.36 34.55 -11.33
CA SER A 3 4.26 33.69 -12.12
C SER A 3 5.54 34.38 -12.61
N ARG A 4 5.50 35.67 -12.97
CA ARG A 4 6.71 36.40 -13.40
C ARG A 4 7.64 36.74 -12.23
N VAL A 5 7.08 36.97 -11.04
CA VAL A 5 7.84 37.35 -9.83
C VAL A 5 8.56 36.13 -9.24
N THR A 6 8.00 34.94 -9.40
CA THR A 6 8.55 33.69 -8.84
C THR A 6 9.52 32.96 -9.77
N THR A 7 9.62 33.37 -11.04
CA THR A 7 10.57 32.81 -12.02
C THR A 7 11.99 33.30 -11.71
N ASN A 8 12.99 32.42 -11.77
CA ASN A 8 14.41 32.69 -11.43
C ASN A 8 14.65 33.17 -9.99
N LYS A 9 13.71 32.92 -9.08
CA LYS A 9 13.90 33.09 -7.64
C LYS A 9 14.06 31.72 -7.00
N TYR A 10 15.01 31.61 -6.07
CA TYR A 10 15.34 30.35 -5.41
C TYR A 10 15.23 30.51 -3.90
N VAL A 11 14.77 29.46 -3.23
CA VAL A 11 14.64 29.37 -1.78
C VAL A 11 15.60 28.32 -1.28
N HIS A 12 16.43 28.68 -0.32
CA HIS A 12 17.27 27.73 0.40
C HIS A 12 16.46 27.12 1.54
N THR A 13 16.35 25.80 1.54
CA THR A 13 15.70 25.02 2.60
C THR A 13 16.71 24.04 3.20
N PRO A 14 16.47 23.49 4.41
CA PRO A 14 17.33 22.47 4.98
C PRO A 14 17.50 21.21 4.10
N GLN A 15 16.57 20.96 3.16
CA GLN A 15 16.61 19.83 2.23
C GLN A 15 17.26 20.19 0.87
N GLY A 16 17.62 21.45 0.64
CA GLY A 16 18.23 21.91 -0.61
C GLY A 16 17.66 23.23 -1.15
N ILE A 17 18.08 23.58 -2.37
CA ILE A 17 17.69 24.82 -3.06
C ILE A 17 16.59 24.51 -4.07
N PHE A 18 15.47 25.22 -3.98
CA PHE A 18 14.31 25.03 -4.87
C PHE A 18 13.91 26.33 -5.54
N GLU A 19 13.44 26.25 -6.79
CA GLU A 19 12.87 27.41 -7.47
C GLU A 19 11.53 27.80 -6.82
N LEU A 20 11.32 29.08 -6.56
CA LEU A 20 10.18 29.58 -5.79
C LEU A 20 8.83 29.21 -6.44
N LYS A 21 8.77 29.10 -7.78
CA LYS A 21 7.57 28.67 -8.50
C LYS A 21 7.11 27.24 -8.12
N PHE A 22 8.02 26.41 -7.62
CA PHE A 22 7.73 25.04 -7.19
C PHE A 22 6.61 25.00 -6.14
N PHE A 23 6.56 25.97 -5.25
CA PHE A 23 5.54 26.08 -4.20
C PHE A 23 4.17 26.54 -4.71
N PHE A 24 4.08 27.07 -5.93
CA PHE A 24 2.84 27.64 -6.48
C PHE A 24 2.18 26.79 -7.57
N ASN A 25 2.90 25.82 -8.14
CA ASN A 25 2.41 25.01 -9.26
C ASN A 25 1.82 23.66 -8.84
N GLY A 26 1.91 23.28 -7.56
CA GLY A 26 1.74 21.89 -7.13
C GLY A 26 0.63 21.60 -6.14
N SER A 27 -0.09 22.59 -5.61
CA SER A 27 -1.01 22.36 -4.50
C SER A 27 -2.31 21.70 -4.97
N LEU A 28 -2.53 20.44 -4.56
CA LEU A 28 -3.86 19.83 -4.63
C LEU A 28 -4.74 20.46 -3.53
N PRO A 29 -5.99 20.82 -3.81
CA PRO A 29 -6.89 21.37 -2.80
C PRO A 29 -7.16 20.31 -1.73
N GLY A 30 -6.65 20.54 -0.52
CA GLY A 30 -7.02 19.79 0.66
C GLY A 30 -8.42 20.21 1.15
N PRO A 31 -9.09 19.35 1.94
CA PRO A 31 -10.43 19.64 2.48
C PRO A 31 -10.41 20.82 3.46
N ASP A 32 -9.27 21.05 4.11
CA ASP A 32 -9.06 22.09 5.12
C ASP A 32 -8.44 23.38 4.54
N GLY A 33 -8.38 23.51 3.20
CA GLY A 33 -7.75 24.66 2.52
C GLY A 33 -6.22 24.66 2.56
N GLU A 34 -5.61 23.75 3.31
CA GLU A 34 -4.17 23.48 3.27
C GLU A 34 -3.84 22.69 1.99
N GLY A 35 -3.31 23.40 0.99
CA GLY A 35 -2.94 22.80 -0.28
C GLY A 35 -1.76 21.85 -0.13
N VAL A 36 -1.91 20.59 -0.54
CA VAL A 36 -0.84 19.59 -0.44
C VAL A 36 0.00 19.64 -1.71
N ALA A 37 1.31 19.88 -1.58
CA ALA A 37 2.23 19.89 -2.70
C ALA A 37 2.26 18.52 -3.41
N SER A 38 2.16 18.53 -4.74
CA SER A 38 2.19 17.34 -5.58
C SER A 38 3.45 16.50 -5.38
N GLU A 39 4.59 17.14 -5.09
CA GLU A 39 5.83 16.43 -4.77
C GLU A 39 5.76 15.67 -3.45
N SER A 40 5.15 16.28 -2.41
CA SER A 40 4.90 15.59 -1.14
C SER A 40 4.02 14.37 -1.31
N VAL A 41 3.02 14.42 -2.22
CA VAL A 41 2.18 13.26 -2.53
C VAL A 41 2.99 12.17 -3.22
N LYS A 42 3.83 12.51 -4.20
CA LYS A 42 4.72 11.54 -4.87
C LYS A 42 5.66 10.87 -3.88
N GLU A 43 6.24 11.63 -2.96
CA GLU A 43 7.10 11.12 -1.90
C GLU A 43 6.36 10.10 -1.02
N LYS A 44 5.14 10.43 -0.58
CA LYS A 44 4.31 9.51 0.20
C LYS A 44 3.97 8.24 -0.56
N ILE A 45 3.59 8.35 -1.84
CA ILE A 45 3.36 7.18 -2.71
C ILE A 45 4.62 6.30 -2.77
N ARG A 46 5.80 6.90 -2.91
CA ARG A 46 7.07 6.16 -2.90
C ARG A 46 7.30 5.45 -1.57
N GLN A 47 7.03 6.11 -0.43
CA GLN A 47 7.19 5.51 0.89
C GLN A 47 6.23 4.35 1.14
N PHE A 48 4.97 4.47 0.71
CA PHE A 48 4.00 3.37 0.82
C PHE A 48 4.41 2.17 -0.02
N VAL A 49 4.84 2.42 -1.25
CA VAL A 49 5.34 1.37 -2.14
C VAL A 49 6.64 0.74 -1.61
N ALA A 50 7.54 1.52 -1.02
CA ALA A 50 8.77 0.99 -0.43
C ALA A 50 8.53 0.09 0.79
N ARG A 51 7.39 0.26 1.47
CA ARG A 51 6.97 -0.54 2.63
C ARG A 51 5.95 -1.62 2.27
N GLU A 52 5.64 -1.79 0.98
CA GLU A 52 4.61 -2.74 0.56
C GLU A 52 5.09 -4.20 0.72
N ASP A 53 4.15 -5.09 1.02
CA ASP A 53 4.41 -6.52 0.96
C ASP A 53 4.45 -6.96 -0.50
N HIS A 54 5.59 -7.48 -0.97
CA HIS A 54 5.76 -7.99 -2.32
C HIS A 54 4.73 -9.09 -2.68
N ARG A 55 4.15 -9.77 -1.68
CA ARG A 55 3.10 -10.79 -1.85
C ARG A 55 1.74 -10.18 -2.17
N ARG A 56 1.48 -8.94 -1.73
CA ARG A 56 0.23 -8.21 -1.91
C ARG A 56 0.54 -6.75 -2.29
N PRO A 57 0.98 -6.49 -3.53
CA PRO A 57 1.34 -5.15 -3.98
C PRO A 57 0.15 -4.20 -3.88
N LEU A 58 0.37 -3.01 -3.34
CA LEU A 58 -0.69 -2.03 -3.08
C LEU A 58 -1.31 -1.56 -4.40
N SER A 59 -2.64 -1.65 -4.47
CA SER A 59 -3.41 -1.11 -5.57
C SER A 59 -3.50 0.42 -5.48
N ASP A 60 -3.78 1.06 -6.62
CA ASP A 60 -3.98 2.52 -6.67
C ASP A 60 -5.14 2.96 -5.75
N GLN A 61 -6.10 2.07 -5.52
CA GLN A 61 -7.23 2.32 -4.62
C GLN A 61 -6.79 2.31 -3.16
N GLU A 62 -6.01 1.33 -2.74
CA GLU A 62 -5.46 1.25 -1.37
C GLU A 62 -4.55 2.45 -1.06
N ILE A 63 -3.71 2.87 -2.03
CA ILE A 63 -2.88 4.07 -1.89
C ILE A 63 -3.75 5.33 -1.71
N THR A 64 -4.87 5.41 -2.45
CA THR A 64 -5.81 6.52 -2.31
C THR A 64 -6.44 6.55 -0.90
N GLU A 65 -6.83 5.39 -0.36
CA GLU A 65 -7.39 5.26 0.99
C GLU A 65 -6.36 5.57 2.08
N MET A 66 -5.10 5.19 1.89
CA MET A 66 -4.00 5.57 2.78
C MET A 66 -3.79 7.09 2.79
N LEU A 67 -3.79 7.73 1.62
CA LEU A 67 -3.68 9.18 1.49
C LEU A 67 -4.89 9.90 2.10
N LEU A 68 -6.09 9.34 1.96
CA LEU A 68 -7.30 9.88 2.59
C LEU A 68 -7.21 9.90 4.12
N ARG A 69 -6.63 8.86 4.73
CA ARG A 69 -6.36 8.84 6.18
C ARG A 69 -5.41 9.94 6.64
N GLU A 70 -4.53 10.39 5.75
CA GLU A 70 -3.62 11.51 5.99
C GLU A 70 -4.23 12.87 5.58
N LYS A 71 -5.56 12.92 5.41
CA LYS A 71 -6.34 14.09 4.96
C LYS A 71 -6.00 14.58 3.54
N ILE A 72 -5.35 13.75 2.73
CA ILE A 72 -5.01 14.06 1.34
C ILE A 72 -6.09 13.49 0.43
N HIS A 73 -6.99 14.36 -0.05
CA HIS A 73 -8.00 13.98 -1.03
C HIS A 73 -7.38 13.98 -2.43
N ILE A 74 -7.18 12.78 -2.98
CA ILE A 74 -6.66 12.61 -4.34
C ILE A 74 -7.49 11.58 -5.10
N ALA A 75 -7.71 11.84 -6.38
CA ALA A 75 -8.38 10.87 -7.25
C ALA A 75 -7.45 9.72 -7.61
N ARG A 76 -8.00 8.49 -7.70
CA ARG A 76 -7.28 7.28 -8.15
C ARG A 76 -6.49 7.51 -9.45
N ARG A 77 -7.06 8.24 -10.42
CA ARG A 77 -6.39 8.55 -11.70
C ARG A 77 -5.12 9.40 -11.50
N THR A 78 -5.11 10.32 -10.53
CA THR A 78 -3.94 11.14 -10.21
C THR A 78 -2.87 10.30 -9.55
N VAL A 79 -3.24 9.37 -8.66
CA VAL A 79 -2.32 8.37 -8.09
C VAL A 79 -1.68 7.53 -9.19
N ALA A 80 -2.47 7.00 -10.13
CA ALA A 80 -1.96 6.23 -11.26
C ALA A 80 -0.96 7.04 -12.11
N LYS A 81 -1.27 8.30 -12.41
CA LYS A 81 -0.36 9.21 -13.13
C LYS A 81 0.95 9.43 -12.37
N TYR A 82 0.89 9.67 -11.06
CA TYR A 82 2.09 9.86 -10.24
C TYR A 82 2.92 8.58 -10.14
N ARG A 83 2.25 7.43 -10.10
CA ARG A 83 2.89 6.12 -10.12
C ARG A 83 3.68 5.89 -11.40
N GLU A 84 3.11 6.23 -12.55
CA GLU A 84 3.78 6.16 -13.86
C GLU A 84 5.01 7.06 -13.91
N ILE A 85 4.90 8.30 -13.42
CA ILE A 85 6.03 9.26 -13.35
C ILE A 85 7.16 8.72 -12.47
N LEU A 86 6.83 7.99 -11.40
CA LEU A 86 7.79 7.36 -10.49
C LEU A 86 8.37 6.04 -11.03
N GLY A 87 7.95 5.56 -12.21
CA GLY A 87 8.41 4.29 -12.77
C GLY A 87 7.89 3.06 -12.02
N ILE A 88 6.84 3.22 -11.21
CA ILE A 88 6.28 2.17 -10.37
C ILE A 88 5.29 1.36 -11.22
N LEU A 89 5.66 0.11 -11.54
CA LEU A 89 4.79 -0.79 -12.31
C LEU A 89 3.41 -1.00 -11.65
N PRO A 90 2.35 -1.26 -12.42
CA PRO A 90 1.05 -1.56 -11.86
C PRO A 90 1.05 -2.77 -10.95
N SER A 91 0.23 -2.74 -9.89
CA SER A 91 0.07 -3.84 -8.92
C SER A 91 -0.15 -5.19 -9.63
N SER A 92 -0.89 -5.20 -10.75
CA SER A 92 -1.11 -6.38 -11.60
C SER A 92 0.16 -7.02 -12.19
N LYS A 93 1.24 -6.25 -12.41
CA LYS A 93 2.53 -6.75 -12.90
C LYS A 93 3.54 -7.03 -11.78
N ARG A 94 3.22 -6.69 -10.54
CA ARG A 94 4.07 -6.90 -9.35
C ARG A 94 3.72 -8.15 -8.57
N LYS A 95 2.57 -8.76 -8.85
CA LYS A 95 2.17 -10.02 -8.26
C LYS A 95 3.09 -11.12 -8.80
N HIS A 96 4.02 -11.60 -7.98
CA HIS A 96 4.87 -12.74 -8.33
C HIS A 96 3.97 -13.99 -8.49
N PRO A 97 4.00 -14.68 -9.65
CA PRO A 97 3.11 -15.81 -9.94
C PRO A 97 3.50 -17.11 -9.24
N GLU A 98 4.55 -17.14 -8.41
CA GLU A 98 4.99 -18.38 -7.75
C GLU A 98 4.05 -18.89 -6.64
N PHE A 99 2.98 -18.16 -6.33
CA PHE A 99 1.95 -18.62 -5.39
C PHE A 99 0.55 -18.29 -5.93
N GLY A 100 0.12 -19.03 -6.95
CA GLY A 100 -1.29 -19.13 -7.32
C GLY A 100 -2.08 -19.86 -6.22
N PRO A 101 -3.41 -19.64 -6.09
CA PRO A 101 -4.26 -20.41 -5.19
C PRO A 101 -4.45 -21.82 -5.77
N GLY A 102 -3.44 -22.67 -5.61
CA GLY A 102 -3.39 -24.03 -6.10
C GLY A 102 -3.02 -24.99 -4.97
N GLY A 103 -3.99 -25.26 -4.10
CA GLY A 103 -3.89 -26.23 -3.02
C GLY A 103 -5.25 -26.85 -2.77
N THR A 104 -5.81 -27.49 -3.80
CA THR A 104 -6.97 -28.38 -3.65
C THR A 104 -6.54 -29.57 -2.80
N HIS A 105 -6.79 -29.51 -1.49
CA HIS A 105 -6.87 -30.72 -0.67
C HIS A 105 -8.21 -31.40 -0.96
N GLU A 106 -8.30 -32.07 -2.11
CA GLU A 106 -9.28 -33.11 -2.33
C GLU A 106 -8.59 -34.48 -2.34
N ARG A 107 -9.21 -35.40 -1.59
CA ARG A 107 -8.96 -36.84 -1.47
C ARG A 107 -7.92 -37.27 -0.42
N SER A 108 -8.42 -37.51 0.78
CA SER A 108 -8.44 -38.89 1.27
C SER A 108 -9.79 -39.15 1.94
N SER A 109 -10.66 -39.83 1.20
CA SER A 109 -11.73 -40.64 1.76
C SER A 109 -11.12 -41.62 2.76
N GLY A 110 -11.59 -41.59 4.00
CA GLY A 110 -11.38 -42.63 5.00
C GLY A 110 -12.69 -42.79 5.77
N PRO A 111 -13.23 -44.01 5.90
CA PRO A 111 -14.61 -44.20 6.33
C PRO A 111 -14.79 -43.88 7.81
N GLY A 112 -15.98 -43.39 8.15
CA GLY A 112 -16.39 -43.28 9.54
C GLY A 112 -16.35 -44.63 10.23
N HIS A 113 -15.73 -44.66 11.41
CA HIS A 113 -15.99 -45.65 12.42
C HIS A 113 -15.72 -45.03 13.80
N SER A 114 -16.78 -44.51 14.41
CA SER A 114 -16.92 -44.53 15.88
C SER A 114 -17.29 -45.97 16.23
N PRO A 115 -16.60 -46.57 17.20
CA PRO A 115 -17.20 -46.71 18.51
C PRO A 115 -16.19 -46.52 19.64
N GLU A 116 -16.44 -45.49 20.45
CA GLU A 116 -15.99 -45.47 21.83
C GLU A 116 -16.89 -46.44 22.61
N GLU A 117 -16.54 -47.72 22.63
CA GLU A 117 -17.09 -48.69 23.57
C GLU A 117 -15.95 -49.53 24.16
N GLU A 118 -15.66 -49.20 25.41
CA GLU A 118 -15.45 -50.11 26.54
C GLU A 118 -14.62 -51.39 26.37
N SER A 119 -13.46 -51.37 27.04
CA SER A 119 -12.87 -52.51 27.75
C SER A 119 -11.84 -51.92 28.72
N ILE A 120 -12.17 -51.60 29.97
CA ILE A 120 -12.33 -52.49 31.13
C ILE A 120 -11.06 -53.31 31.45
N ILE A 121 -10.33 -52.77 32.43
CA ILE A 121 -9.58 -53.41 33.52
C ILE A 121 -8.29 -54.18 33.17
N GLN A 122 -7.15 -53.63 33.59
CA GLN A 122 -6.05 -54.41 34.20
C GLN A 122 -5.02 -53.49 34.89
N SER A 123 -4.61 -53.88 36.12
CA SER A 123 -3.58 -53.28 36.99
C SER A 123 -4.10 -52.12 37.87
N GLU A 124 -3.99 -52.10 39.20
CA GLU A 124 -2.89 -52.53 40.07
C GLU A 124 -3.38 -53.22 41.36
N GLU A 125 -2.69 -54.31 41.73
CA GLU A 125 -2.51 -54.71 43.12
C GLU A 125 -1.51 -53.76 43.80
N GLY A 126 -1.71 -53.43 45.07
CA GLY A 126 -0.65 -52.73 45.83
C GLY A 126 -1.05 -52.19 47.18
N LEU A 127 -1.13 -53.09 48.18
CA LEU A 127 -1.00 -52.87 49.63
C LEU A 127 -2.10 -52.09 50.37
#